data_AF-A0A382UQ16-F1
#
_entry.id   AF-A0A382UQ16-F1
#
_cell.length_a   1.000
_cell.length_b   1.000
_cell.length_c   1.000
_cell.angle_alpha   90.00
_cell.angle_beta   90.00
_cell.angle_gamma   90.00
#
_symmetry.space_group_name_H-M   'P 1'
#
loop_
_entity.id
_entity.type
_entity.pdbx_description
1 polymer ?
#
loop_
_entity_poly.entity_id
_entity_poly.type
_entity_poly.pdbx_seq_one_letter_code
_entity_poly.pdbx_strand_id
1 'polypeptide(L)'
;GVEVVPGKKTKKVFLNKANKFYKSISMNPIMVKKELPGYLADRLQEALWREALHIVNEGYASTKDLDRSIEDGPGLRWSLMGIFLTYHLAGGKAGMKHMLEQFGPALKLPWTKLKAPKLSKKLSSRVISGTRQQAKGKSVAMISNIRDEYLVNLQKLRKKYENKIRK
;
A
#
# COMPACT_ATOMS: atom_id res chain seq x y z
N GLY A 1 7.21 -9.45 -0.16
CA GLY A 1 6.23 -10.43 -0.68
C GLY A 1 6.48 -10.62 -2.15
N VAL A 2 5.92 -11.63 -2.77
CA VAL A 2 6.07 -11.85 -4.22
C VAL A 2 4.70 -12.12 -4.82
N GLU A 3 4.30 -11.37 -5.84
CA GLU A 3 3.08 -11.70 -6.59
C GLU A 3 3.40 -12.70 -7.70
N VAL A 4 2.74 -13.85 -7.67
CA VAL A 4 2.86 -14.88 -8.70
C VAL A 4 1.62 -14.78 -9.59
N VAL A 5 1.83 -14.29 -10.82
CA VAL A 5 0.75 -13.95 -11.75
C VAL A 5 0.72 -14.93 -12.93
N PRO A 6 -0.37 -15.69 -13.11
CA PRO A 6 -0.51 -16.55 -14.28
C PRO A 6 -0.88 -15.74 -15.52
N GLY A 7 -0.06 -15.83 -16.57
CA GLY A 7 -0.49 -15.50 -17.93
C GLY A 7 -1.37 -16.60 -18.54
N LYS A 8 -2.02 -16.32 -19.68
CA LYS A 8 -3.00 -17.23 -20.33
C LYS A 8 -2.52 -18.68 -20.56
N LYS A 9 -1.23 -18.88 -20.81
CA LYS A 9 -0.64 -20.20 -21.10
C LYS A 9 -0.02 -20.88 -19.86
N THR A 10 -0.08 -20.25 -18.69
CA THR A 10 0.59 -20.74 -17.48
C THR A 10 -0.17 -21.93 -16.90
N LYS A 11 0.45 -23.10 -16.91
CA LYS A 11 -0.12 -24.30 -16.27
C LYS A 11 0.01 -24.22 -14.74
N LYS A 12 -0.97 -24.76 -14.01
CA LYS A 12 -1.01 -24.81 -12.53
C LYS A 12 0.25 -25.43 -11.91
N VAL A 13 0.89 -26.37 -12.60
CA VAL A 13 2.16 -26.98 -12.13
C VAL A 13 3.27 -25.94 -11.91
N PHE A 14 3.37 -24.93 -12.78
CA PHE A 14 4.38 -23.88 -12.66
C PHE A 14 4.06 -22.90 -11.54
N LEU A 15 2.78 -22.59 -11.33
CA LEU A 15 2.32 -21.80 -10.18
C LEU A 15 2.67 -22.50 -8.86
N ASN A 16 2.46 -23.81 -8.78
CA ASN A 16 2.81 -24.60 -7.60
C ASN A 16 4.32 -24.65 -7.38
N LYS A 17 5.12 -24.79 -8.45
CA LYS A 17 6.59 -24.74 -8.37
C LYS A 17 7.07 -23.38 -7.86
N ALA A 18 6.57 -22.27 -8.41
CA ALA A 18 6.91 -20.92 -7.96
C ALA A 18 6.52 -20.69 -6.49
N ASN A 19 5.32 -21.10 -6.09
CA ASN A 19 4.87 -21.02 -4.70
C ASN A 19 5.80 -21.79 -3.74
N LYS A 20 6.20 -23.02 -4.10
CA LYS A 20 7.14 -23.83 -3.30
C LYS A 20 8.51 -23.17 -3.21
N PHE A 21 9.05 -22.70 -4.33
CA PHE A 21 10.36 -22.04 -4.39
C PHE A 21 10.40 -20.77 -3.53
N TYR A 22 9.43 -19.86 -3.67
CA TYR A 22 9.43 -18.63 -2.88
C TYR A 22 9.27 -18.93 -1.39
N LYS A 23 8.44 -19.91 -1.02
CA LYS A 23 8.33 -20.34 0.37
C LYS A 23 9.64 -20.94 0.92
N SER A 24 10.39 -21.71 0.13
CA SER A 24 11.66 -22.31 0.61
C SER A 24 12.72 -21.27 0.93
N ILE A 25 12.67 -20.08 0.31
CA ILE A 25 13.55 -18.94 0.62
C ILE A 25 12.88 -17.94 1.58
N SER A 26 11.92 -18.39 2.40
CA SER A 26 11.21 -17.59 3.42
C SER A 26 10.43 -16.39 2.87
N MET A 27 10.11 -16.37 1.57
CA MET A 27 9.22 -15.37 1.00
C MET A 27 7.75 -15.77 1.18
N ASN A 28 6.90 -14.74 1.17
CA ASN A 28 5.45 -14.87 1.24
C ASN A 28 4.85 -14.63 -0.17
N PRO A 29 4.69 -15.68 -1.00
CA PRO A 29 4.07 -15.53 -2.32
C PRO A 29 2.56 -15.29 -2.21
N ILE A 30 2.04 -14.41 -3.06
CA ILE A 30 0.63 -14.12 -3.27
C ILE A 30 0.25 -14.71 -4.62
N MET A 31 -0.62 -15.71 -4.62
CA MET A 31 -1.09 -16.35 -5.85
C MET A 31 -2.21 -15.52 -6.47
N VAL A 32 -1.88 -14.72 -7.48
CA VAL A 32 -2.86 -13.88 -8.16
C VAL A 32 -3.76 -14.75 -9.03
N LYS A 33 -5.08 -14.61 -8.89
CA LYS A 33 -6.05 -15.49 -9.57
C LYS A 33 -6.05 -15.31 -11.09
N LYS A 34 -5.95 -14.07 -11.55
CA LYS A 34 -5.97 -13.68 -12.95
C LYS A 34 -5.07 -12.48 -13.14
N GLU A 35 -4.32 -12.48 -14.22
CA GLU A 35 -3.54 -11.32 -14.64
C GLU A 35 -4.40 -10.06 -14.73
N LEU A 36 -3.88 -8.97 -14.15
CA LEU A 36 -4.44 -7.62 -14.27
C LEU A 36 -3.30 -6.60 -14.41
N PRO A 37 -3.46 -5.55 -15.24
CA PRO A 37 -2.43 -4.52 -15.40
C PRO A 37 -2.11 -3.83 -14.06
N GLY A 38 -0.82 -3.71 -13.76
CA GLY A 38 -0.33 -3.10 -12.51
C GLY A 38 -0.48 -4.00 -11.27
N TYR A 39 -0.79 -5.29 -11.45
CA TYR A 39 -0.79 -6.28 -10.36
C TYR A 39 -1.70 -5.88 -9.18
N LEU A 40 -1.55 -6.44 -7.98
CA LEU A 40 -2.40 -6.08 -6.83
C LEU A 40 -1.79 -4.91 -6.05
N ALA A 41 -0.53 -5.01 -5.62
CA ALA A 41 0.13 -4.02 -4.80
C ALA A 41 0.26 -2.66 -5.50
N ASP A 42 0.76 -2.62 -6.74
CA ASP A 42 0.97 -1.33 -7.43
C ASP A 42 -0.36 -0.62 -7.70
N ARG A 43 -1.45 -1.35 -7.98
CA ARG A 43 -2.78 -0.72 -8.13
C ARG A 43 -3.25 -0.03 -6.85
N LEU A 44 -3.02 -0.63 -5.69
CA LEU A 44 -3.38 -0.02 -4.40
C LEU A 44 -2.49 1.18 -4.09
N GLN A 45 -1.19 1.08 -4.37
CA GLN A 45 -0.25 2.18 -4.23
C GLN A 45 -0.57 3.35 -5.17
N GLU A 46 -0.89 3.06 -6.43
CA GLU A 46 -1.30 4.04 -7.44
C GLU A 46 -2.59 4.75 -7.06
N ALA A 47 -3.56 4.05 -6.46
CA ALA A 47 -4.79 4.69 -5.98
C ALA A 47 -4.49 5.76 -4.93
N LEU A 48 -3.62 5.46 -3.96
CA LEU A 48 -3.17 6.42 -2.95
C LEU A 48 -2.37 7.56 -3.59
N TRP A 49 -1.46 7.25 -4.52
CA TRP A 49 -0.64 8.26 -5.18
C TRP A 49 -1.46 9.27 -5.98
N ARG A 50 -2.46 8.79 -6.73
CA ARG A 50 -3.32 9.66 -7.54
C ARG A 50 -4.17 10.60 -6.69
N GLU A 51 -4.66 10.11 -5.56
CA GLU A 51 -5.38 10.95 -4.61
C GLU A 51 -4.46 12.00 -3.97
N ALA A 52 -3.26 11.60 -3.56
CA ALA A 52 -2.25 12.51 -3.04
C ALA A 52 -1.91 13.64 -4.04
N LEU A 53 -1.78 13.30 -5.33
CA LEU A 53 -1.56 14.29 -6.39
C LEU A 53 -2.72 15.29 -6.51
N HIS A 54 -3.97 14.86 -6.39
CA HIS A 54 -5.12 15.78 -6.40
C HIS A 54 -5.10 16.71 -5.21
N ILE A 55 -4.88 16.17 -4.01
CA ILE A 55 -4.82 16.95 -2.77
C ILE A 55 -3.72 18.01 -2.85
N VAL A 56 -2.53 17.64 -3.31
CA VAL A 56 -1.44 18.61 -3.55
C VAL A 56 -1.85 19.61 -4.62
N ASN A 57 -2.41 19.16 -5.74
CA ASN A 57 -2.79 20.05 -6.85
C ASN A 57 -3.82 21.11 -6.41
N GLU A 58 -4.81 20.70 -5.63
CA GLU A 58 -5.90 21.52 -5.11
C GLU A 58 -5.49 22.37 -3.90
N GLY A 59 -4.34 22.07 -3.30
CA GLY A 59 -3.75 22.88 -2.25
C GLY A 59 -4.29 22.62 -0.85
N TYR A 60 -4.96 21.49 -0.64
CA TYR A 60 -5.42 21.11 0.71
C TYR A 60 -4.27 20.67 1.63
N ALA A 61 -3.18 20.12 1.08
CA ALA A 61 -2.05 19.64 1.89
C ALA A 61 -0.72 19.67 1.12
N SER A 62 0.39 19.66 1.86
CA SER A 62 1.73 19.43 1.32
C SER A 62 2.04 17.93 1.18
N THR A 63 3.13 17.59 0.48
CA THR A 63 3.59 16.18 0.42
C THR A 63 3.92 15.64 1.81
N LYS A 64 4.44 16.49 2.70
CA LYS A 64 4.77 16.12 4.09
C LYS A 64 3.54 15.80 4.91
N ASP A 65 2.48 16.60 4.78
CA ASP A 65 1.25 16.37 5.54
C ASP A 65 0.59 15.06 5.12
N LEU A 66 0.60 14.77 3.81
CA LEU A 66 0.08 13.52 3.26
C LEU A 66 0.92 12.31 3.68
N ASP A 67 2.25 12.39 3.58
CA ASP A 67 3.12 11.29 4.02
C ASP A 67 2.91 11.02 5.51
N ARG A 68 2.90 12.06 6.36
CA ARG A 68 2.60 11.92 7.81
C ARG A 68 1.21 11.36 8.08
N SER A 69 0.20 11.71 7.28
CA SER A 69 -1.15 11.16 7.46
C SER A 69 -1.18 9.63 7.34
N ILE A 70 -0.28 9.07 6.54
CA ILE A 70 -0.10 7.61 6.39
C ILE A 70 0.87 7.08 7.45
N GLU A 71 2.06 7.66 7.58
CA GLU A 71 3.12 7.24 8.50
C GLU A 71 2.64 7.19 9.96
N ASP A 72 1.99 8.27 10.43
CA ASP A 72 1.51 8.43 11.80
C ASP A 72 0.09 7.86 11.99
N GLY A 73 -0.57 7.45 10.90
CA GLY A 73 -1.96 6.99 10.89
C GLY A 73 -2.09 5.50 10.54
N PRO A 74 -2.75 5.16 9.40
CA PRO A 74 -3.03 3.77 9.06
C PRO A 74 -1.77 2.95 8.67
N GLY A 75 -0.65 3.60 8.31
CA GLY A 75 0.60 2.93 7.94
C GLY A 75 1.18 2.05 9.05
N LEU A 76 1.06 2.47 10.31
CA LEU A 76 1.51 1.70 11.49
C LEU A 76 0.88 0.30 11.51
N ARG A 77 -0.43 0.22 11.28
CA ARG A 77 -1.18 -1.05 11.28
C ARG A 77 -1.08 -1.83 9.96
N TRP A 78 -0.84 -1.16 8.82
CA TRP A 78 -0.75 -1.81 7.51
C TRP A 78 0.40 -2.81 7.38
N SER A 79 1.48 -2.60 8.13
CA SER A 79 2.61 -3.54 8.21
C SER A 79 2.19 -4.92 8.75
N LEU A 80 1.16 -4.97 9.60
CA LEU A 80 0.65 -6.20 10.23
C LEU A 80 -0.64 -6.69 9.57
N MET A 81 -1.58 -5.80 9.27
CA MET A 81 -2.91 -6.11 8.75
C MET A 81 -3.34 -5.17 7.61
N GLY A 82 -3.77 -5.74 6.48
CA GLY A 82 -4.25 -4.98 5.34
C GLY A 82 -5.65 -4.37 5.53
N ILE A 83 -6.13 -3.67 4.51
CA ILE A 83 -7.36 -2.86 4.52
C ILE A 83 -8.60 -3.66 4.97
N PHE A 84 -8.79 -4.87 4.44
CA PHE A 84 -9.99 -5.66 4.75
C PHE A 84 -10.10 -6.07 6.22
N LEU A 85 -9.02 -6.59 6.82
CA LEU A 85 -9.05 -6.98 8.23
C LEU A 85 -9.11 -5.76 9.14
N THR A 86 -8.40 -4.70 8.77
CA THR A 86 -8.48 -3.39 9.40
C THR A 86 -9.93 -2.88 9.47
N TYR A 87 -10.68 -2.94 8.38
CA TYR A 87 -12.09 -2.53 8.37
C TYR A 87 -12.98 -3.55 9.06
N HIS A 88 -12.70 -4.85 8.96
CA HIS A 88 -13.42 -5.84 9.75
C HIS A 88 -13.39 -5.49 11.25
N LEU A 89 -12.24 -5.07 11.79
CA LEU A 89 -12.15 -4.61 13.19
C LEU A 89 -12.95 -3.33 13.45
N ALA A 90 -12.96 -2.39 12.50
CA ALA A 90 -13.72 -1.15 12.63
C ALA A 90 -15.25 -1.36 12.71
N GLY A 91 -15.75 -2.50 12.23
CA GLY A 91 -17.17 -2.87 12.35
C GLY A 91 -17.58 -3.41 13.71
N GLY A 92 -16.66 -3.52 14.67
CA GLY A 92 -16.93 -4.03 16.02
C GLY A 92 -17.32 -5.50 16.03
N LYS A 93 -18.24 -5.88 16.93
CA LYS A 93 -18.65 -7.30 17.13
C LYS A 93 -19.19 -7.97 15.87
N ALA A 94 -19.88 -7.22 15.02
CA ALA A 94 -20.45 -7.72 13.77
C ALA A 94 -19.46 -7.66 12.59
N GLY A 95 -18.27 -7.12 12.82
CA GLY A 95 -17.18 -7.11 11.87
C GLY A 95 -17.53 -6.42 10.55
N MET A 96 -17.03 -6.99 9.45
CA MET A 96 -17.23 -6.44 8.10
C MET A 96 -18.70 -6.26 7.71
N LYS A 97 -19.64 -7.07 8.25
CA LYS A 97 -21.06 -6.91 7.94
C LYS A 97 -21.55 -5.51 8.34
N HIS A 98 -21.30 -5.15 9.60
CA HIS A 98 -21.70 -3.84 10.11
C HIS A 98 -20.93 -2.70 9.44
N MET A 99 -19.64 -2.87 9.12
CA MET A 99 -18.91 -1.88 8.30
C MET A 99 -19.60 -1.58 6.97
N LEU A 100 -20.06 -2.62 6.26
CA LEU A 100 -20.68 -2.46 4.95
C LEU A 100 -22.07 -1.83 5.08
N GLU A 101 -22.84 -2.19 6.10
CA GLU A 101 -24.15 -1.59 6.37
C GLU A 101 -24.03 -0.09 6.74
N GLN A 102 -23.07 0.24 7.61
CA GLN A 102 -22.87 1.61 8.10
C GLN A 102 -22.18 2.52 7.07
N PHE A 103 -21.08 2.06 6.47
CA PHE A 103 -20.22 2.90 5.61
C PHE A 103 -20.32 2.57 4.11
N GLY A 104 -21.00 1.49 3.73
CA GLY A 104 -21.28 1.18 2.32
C GLY A 104 -21.94 2.33 1.55
N PRO A 105 -22.93 3.05 2.12
CA PRO A 105 -23.52 4.22 1.47
C PRO A 105 -22.50 5.33 1.13
N ALA A 106 -21.46 5.50 1.96
CA ALA A 106 -20.44 6.53 1.74
C ALA A 106 -19.55 6.26 0.53
N LEU A 107 -19.52 5.02 -0.01
CA LEU A 107 -18.79 4.70 -1.24
C LEU A 107 -19.33 5.45 -2.47
N LYS A 108 -20.56 5.98 -2.41
CA LYS A 108 -21.15 6.81 -3.47
C LYS A 108 -20.69 8.27 -3.41
N LEU A 109 -20.09 8.69 -2.30
CA LEU A 109 -19.64 10.06 -2.12
C LEU A 109 -18.32 10.27 -2.89
N PRO A 110 -18.12 11.41 -3.56
CA PRO A 110 -16.96 11.67 -4.40
C PRO A 110 -15.72 12.07 -3.57
N TRP A 111 -15.39 11.31 -2.52
CA TRP A 111 -14.31 11.63 -1.59
C TRP A 111 -12.92 11.42 -2.16
N THR A 112 -12.75 10.52 -3.14
CA THR A 112 -11.44 10.18 -3.73
C THR A 112 -11.51 10.11 -5.25
N LYS A 113 -10.37 10.36 -5.90
CA LYS A 113 -10.23 10.52 -7.36
C LYS A 113 -9.19 9.54 -7.92
N LEU A 114 -9.68 8.42 -8.45
CA LEU A 114 -8.83 7.35 -9.01
C LEU A 114 -8.18 7.69 -10.36
N LYS A 115 -8.70 8.67 -11.08
CA LYS A 115 -8.08 9.19 -12.32
C LYS A 115 -7.10 10.28 -11.91
N ALA A 116 -5.82 10.13 -12.26
CA ALA A 116 -4.78 11.11 -11.91
C ALA A 116 -5.10 12.51 -12.47
N PRO A 117 -4.67 13.60 -11.79
CA PRO A 117 -4.70 14.92 -12.40
C PRO A 117 -3.66 15.01 -13.53
N LYS A 118 -3.81 15.98 -14.43
CA LYS A 118 -2.77 16.27 -15.42
C LYS A 118 -1.52 16.74 -14.67
N LEU A 119 -0.39 16.10 -14.95
CA LEU A 119 0.90 16.48 -14.37
C LEU A 119 1.41 17.78 -15.01
N SER A 120 0.86 18.91 -14.56
CA SER A 120 1.27 20.23 -15.02
C SER A 120 2.67 20.58 -14.49
N LYS A 121 3.32 21.57 -15.13
CA LYS A 121 4.58 22.13 -14.61
C LYS A 121 4.42 22.61 -13.16
N LYS A 122 3.30 23.26 -12.84
CA LYS A 122 2.98 23.75 -11.48
C LYS A 122 2.90 22.60 -10.48
N LEU A 123 2.13 21.55 -10.78
CA LEU A 123 2.00 20.38 -9.90
C LEU A 123 3.33 19.67 -9.70
N SER A 124 4.07 19.44 -10.80
CA SER A 124 5.40 18.82 -10.76
C SER A 124 6.35 19.60 -9.85
N SER A 125 6.42 20.93 -10.02
CA SER A 125 7.27 21.78 -9.18
C SER A 125 6.88 21.72 -7.70
N ARG A 126 5.59 21.64 -7.38
CA ARG A 126 5.12 21.50 -5.98
C ARG A 126 5.54 20.18 -5.35
N VAL A 127 5.37 19.07 -6.07
CA VAL A 127 5.78 17.73 -5.60
C VAL A 127 7.31 17.65 -5.44
N ILE A 128 8.06 18.15 -6.43
CA ILE A 128 9.54 18.17 -6.38
C ILE A 128 10.04 19.03 -5.22
N SER A 129 9.48 20.23 -5.04
CA SER A 129 9.87 21.11 -3.95
C SER A 129 9.53 20.50 -2.59
N GLY A 130 8.32 19.96 -2.44
CA GLY A 130 7.86 19.30 -1.22
C GLY A 130 8.76 18.13 -0.84
N THR A 131 9.01 17.20 -1.76
CA THR A 131 9.89 16.05 -1.52
C THR A 131 11.34 16.45 -1.22
N ARG A 132 11.87 17.50 -1.87
CA ARG A 132 13.20 18.05 -1.54
C ARG A 132 13.25 18.60 -0.12
N GLN A 133 12.22 19.31 0.33
CA GLN A 133 12.13 19.80 1.72
C GLN A 133 12.06 18.63 2.72
N GLN A 134 11.30 17.58 2.41
CA GLN A 134 11.20 16.38 3.23
C GLN A 134 12.53 15.64 3.37
N ALA A 135 13.31 15.58 2.29
CA ALA A 135 14.63 14.96 2.31
C ALA A 135 15.61 15.66 3.27
N LYS A 136 15.36 16.92 3.66
CA LYS A 136 16.19 17.69 4.61
C LYS A 136 17.69 17.61 4.27
N GLY A 137 18.01 17.78 2.98
CA GLY A 137 19.39 17.73 2.48
C GLY A 137 20.05 16.35 2.42
N LYS A 138 19.36 15.27 2.85
CA LYS A 138 19.89 13.91 2.78
C LYS A 138 19.86 13.39 1.34
N SER A 139 20.87 12.63 0.97
CA SER A 139 20.89 11.93 -0.32
C SER A 139 19.84 10.82 -0.35
N VAL A 140 19.41 10.45 -1.57
CA VAL A 140 18.51 9.31 -1.78
C VAL A 140 19.09 8.02 -1.17
N ALA A 141 20.40 7.81 -1.31
CA ALA A 141 21.09 6.66 -0.73
C ALA A 141 21.00 6.65 0.81
N MET A 142 21.21 7.79 1.47
CA MET A 142 21.10 7.89 2.93
C MET A 142 19.67 7.60 3.41
N ILE A 143 18.66 8.17 2.74
CA ILE A 143 17.24 7.92 3.08
C ILE A 143 16.89 6.45 2.86
N SER A 144 17.36 5.84 1.76
CA SER A 144 17.16 4.41 1.49
C SER A 144 17.77 3.54 2.58
N ASN A 145 19.01 3.83 3.01
CA ASN A 145 19.68 3.06 4.05
C ASN A 145 18.91 3.12 5.38
N ILE A 146 18.44 4.30 5.79
CA ILE A 146 17.61 4.48 6.99
C ILE A 146 16.32 3.67 6.88
N ARG A 147 15.63 3.75 5.73
CA ARG A 147 14.41 2.98 5.46
C ARG A 147 14.69 1.48 5.55
N ASP A 148 15.75 1.01 4.93
CA ASP A 148 16.05 -0.42 4.83
C ASP A 148 16.43 -1.00 6.20
N GLU A 149 17.17 -0.26 7.03
CA GLU A 149 17.44 -0.61 8.42
C GLU A 149 16.13 -0.70 9.24
N TYR A 150 15.25 0.30 9.12
CA TYR A 150 13.94 0.28 9.74
C TYR A 150 13.11 -0.94 9.30
N LEU A 151 13.11 -1.25 7.99
CA LEU A 151 12.35 -2.37 7.42
C LEU A 151 12.86 -3.73 7.93
N VAL A 152 14.17 -3.90 8.13
CA VAL A 152 14.72 -5.12 8.75
C VAL A 152 14.17 -5.30 10.17
N ASN A 153 14.19 -4.24 10.98
CA ASN A 153 13.67 -4.27 12.34
C ASN A 153 12.16 -4.53 12.37
N LEU A 154 11.41 -3.87 11.48
CA LEU A 154 9.96 -4.07 11.34
C LEU A 154 9.63 -5.51 10.91
N GLN A 155 10.38 -6.11 9.99
CA GLN A 155 10.17 -7.51 9.60
C GLN A 155 10.39 -8.48 10.77
N LYS A 156 11.45 -8.27 11.57
CA LYS A 156 11.70 -9.07 12.78
C LYS A 156 10.56 -8.94 13.78
N LEU A 157 10.07 -7.71 14.01
CA LEU A 157 8.93 -7.46 14.89
C LEU A 157 7.66 -8.14 14.36
N ARG A 158 7.32 -7.89 13.09
CA ARG A 158 6.14 -8.46 12.43
C ARG A 158 6.10 -9.97 12.52
N LYS A 159 7.22 -10.67 12.31
CA LYS A 159 7.31 -12.14 12.38
C LYS A 159 6.83 -12.70 13.72
N LYS A 160 6.99 -11.96 14.82
CA LYS A 160 6.51 -12.34 16.17
C LYS A 160 4.98 -12.34 16.29
N TYR A 161 4.29 -11.52 15.49
CA TYR A 161 2.85 -11.32 15.59
C TYR A 161 2.07 -11.87 14.40
N GLU A 162 2.66 -11.91 13.20
CA GLU A 162 1.91 -12.26 11.97
C GLU A 162 1.30 -13.67 12.03
N ASN A 163 1.99 -14.61 12.69
CA ASN A 163 1.49 -15.98 12.87
C ASN A 163 0.32 -16.06 13.86
N LYS A 164 0.12 -15.07 14.73
CA LYS A 164 -1.04 -15.01 15.63
C LYS A 164 -2.32 -14.60 14.90
N ILE A 165 -2.19 -14.05 13.69
CA ILE A 165 -3.31 -13.57 12.87
C ILE A 165 -3.53 -14.47 11.64
N ARG A 166 -2.45 -15.02 11.06
CA ARG A 166 -2.50 -15.78 9.79
C ARG A 166 -2.58 -17.29 9.94
N LYS A 167 -2.33 -17.83 11.13
CA LYS A 167 -2.52 -19.26 11.43
C LYS A 167 -3.91 -19.46 11.99
#